data_AF-A0A849Q0G6-F1
#
_entry.id   AF-A0A849Q0G6-F1
#
_cell.length_a   1.000
_cell.length_b   1.000
_cell.length_c   1.000
_cell.angle_alpha   90.00
_cell.angle_beta   90.00
_cell.angle_gamma   90.00
#
_symmetry.space_group_name_H-M   'P 1'
#
loop_
_entity.id
_entity.type
_entity.pdbx_description
1 polymer ?
#
loop_
_entity_poly.entity_id
_entity_poly.type
_entity_poly.pdbx_seq_one_letter_code
_entity_poly.pdbx_strand_id
1 'polypeptide(L)'
;VSMISNELPELCDEGAIVGGWQTKVKAIRMETSAMGGDSHIWIKNQRPNIGPRRVIPLCVAASKYPELIDKLKLARIPSRMLLGENIQPTKYFIRTGREPQNELSPSEKEIFDKIEDAPVSISEIFIDRLPSPVFLDLLIQKRLIQGIGFTPTDALHVLGEYTEWNSEASNIAAKTLGRMTHQGKIEFCQTVKKEVAKNMVIYLLSYLIENVHPDEIRKVIEGKYHTKFKLDIPVVLLGGPVRAYVDDVRELIDAEIVLPEHSEVGNAVGALVGKGIKRIEILIKNVRQRTKANITMFAPGERKVFMTHPEALEYADNLGRELVLSYMAEAGLNAGDVRIEVTRNDISMHGDSLPIETKLVFVGIGTPKREVNI
;
A
#
# COMPACT_ATOMS: atom_id res chain seq x y z
N VAL A 1 4.01 -3.00 0.79
CA VAL A 1 4.92 -4.13 1.06
C VAL A 1 4.28 -5.01 2.13
N SER A 2 4.35 -6.32 1.93
CA SER A 2 3.93 -7.34 2.90
C SER A 2 4.79 -8.59 2.66
N MET A 3 5.01 -9.38 3.69
CA MET A 3 5.75 -10.64 3.59
C MET A 3 4.84 -11.85 3.84
N ILE A 4 5.13 -12.93 3.11
CA ILE A 4 4.54 -14.25 3.32
C ILE A 4 5.66 -15.15 3.84
N SER A 5 5.41 -15.83 4.96
CA SER A 5 6.33 -16.80 5.56
C SER A 5 5.55 -18.06 5.93
N ASN A 6 6.09 -19.23 5.61
CA ASN A 6 5.44 -20.52 5.84
C ASN A 6 4.00 -20.57 5.27
N GLU A 7 3.81 -20.12 4.04
CA GLU A 7 2.51 -20.02 3.35
C GLU A 7 1.47 -19.05 3.96
N LEU A 8 1.86 -18.31 5.01
CA LEU A 8 0.98 -17.41 5.74
C LEU A 8 1.45 -15.95 5.58
N PRO A 9 0.53 -14.99 5.43
CA PRO A 9 0.88 -13.59 5.54
C PRO A 9 1.36 -13.30 6.97
N GLU A 10 2.39 -12.47 7.09
CA GLU A 10 2.86 -12.01 8.40
C GLU A 10 1.75 -11.20 9.10
N LEU A 11 1.52 -11.46 10.38
CA LEU A 11 0.47 -10.83 11.17
C LEU A 11 1.07 -9.87 12.21
N CYS A 12 0.35 -8.78 12.46
CA CYS A 12 0.62 -7.85 13.56
C CYS A 12 -0.47 -8.04 14.64
N ASP A 13 -0.06 -8.49 15.83
CA ASP A 13 -0.99 -8.77 16.93
C ASP A 13 -1.53 -7.47 17.56
N GLU A 14 -0.75 -6.40 17.52
CA GLU A 14 -1.10 -5.07 18.00
C GLU A 14 -2.00 -4.29 17.01
N GLY A 15 -2.23 -4.84 15.82
CA GLY A 15 -3.08 -4.31 14.77
C GLY A 15 -2.39 -3.34 13.81
N ALA A 16 -3.02 -3.13 12.64
CA ALA A 16 -2.49 -2.27 11.59
C ALA A 16 -2.60 -0.78 11.96
N ILE A 17 -1.68 0.04 11.44
CA ILE A 17 -1.75 1.49 11.49
C ILE A 17 -2.50 1.99 10.25
N VAL A 18 -3.66 2.62 10.45
CA VAL A 18 -4.48 3.19 9.37
C VAL A 18 -4.68 4.67 9.62
N GLY A 19 -4.15 5.52 8.73
CA GLY A 19 -4.25 6.98 8.87
C GLY A 19 -3.57 7.53 10.13
N GLY A 20 -2.51 6.87 10.61
CA GLY A 20 -1.80 7.24 11.84
C GLY A 20 -2.40 6.64 13.12
N TRP A 21 -3.52 5.92 13.04
CA TRP A 21 -4.17 5.30 14.18
C TRP A 21 -3.89 3.80 14.22
N GLN A 22 -3.38 3.31 15.35
CA GLN A 22 -3.19 1.89 15.59
C GLN A 22 -4.54 1.24 15.93
N THR A 23 -4.96 0.30 15.09
CA THR A 23 -6.17 -0.51 15.33
C THR A 23 -5.90 -1.52 16.45
N LYS A 24 -6.92 -1.96 17.20
CA LYS A 24 -6.78 -2.99 18.26
C LYS A 24 -7.20 -4.39 17.82
N VAL A 25 -7.12 -4.66 16.52
CA VAL A 25 -7.55 -5.93 15.91
C VAL A 25 -6.36 -6.49 15.16
N LYS A 26 -6.09 -7.79 15.34
CA LYS A 26 -5.04 -8.50 14.61
C LYS A 26 -5.22 -8.27 13.11
N ALA A 27 -4.14 -7.89 12.44
CA ALA A 27 -4.17 -7.55 11.02
C ALA A 27 -2.96 -8.13 10.31
N ILE A 28 -3.03 -8.22 8.97
CA ILE A 28 -1.85 -8.48 8.16
C ILE A 28 -0.87 -7.33 8.35
N ARG A 29 0.38 -7.65 8.67
CA ARG A 29 1.45 -6.67 8.73
C ARG A 29 1.76 -6.23 7.30
N MET A 30 1.37 -5.02 6.98
CA MET A 30 1.62 -4.40 5.69
C MET A 30 2.03 -2.95 5.87
N GLU A 31 2.96 -2.51 5.04
CA GLU A 31 3.29 -1.09 4.91
C GLU A 31 2.80 -0.59 3.56
N THR A 32 2.08 0.53 3.60
CA THR A 32 1.63 1.21 2.38
C THR A 32 2.47 2.46 2.17
N SER A 33 3.12 2.54 1.03
CA SER A 33 3.70 3.79 0.56
C SER A 33 2.59 4.64 -0.05
N ALA A 34 2.56 5.95 0.23
CA ALA A 34 1.68 6.91 -0.46
C ALA A 34 2.15 7.19 -1.91
N MET A 35 2.71 6.18 -2.57
CA MET A 35 3.36 6.25 -3.87
C MET A 35 2.80 5.17 -4.80
N GLY A 36 2.48 5.56 -6.02
CA GLY A 36 1.93 4.69 -7.07
C GLY A 36 2.04 5.34 -8.45
N GLY A 37 1.54 4.66 -9.48
CA GLY A 37 1.55 5.17 -10.86
C GLY A 37 0.74 6.46 -11.04
N ASP A 38 -0.19 6.72 -10.14
CA ASP A 38 -1.07 7.90 -10.09
C ASP A 38 -0.59 8.98 -9.11
N SER A 39 0.58 8.82 -8.49
CA SER A 39 1.17 9.86 -7.65
C SER A 39 1.48 11.12 -8.44
N HIS A 40 1.08 12.28 -7.94
CA HIS A 40 1.30 13.54 -8.63
C HIS A 40 2.78 13.93 -8.64
N ILE A 41 3.32 14.21 -9.82
CA ILE A 41 4.64 14.81 -10.00
C ILE A 41 4.47 16.32 -10.15
N TRP A 42 5.08 17.08 -9.24
CA TRP A 42 4.96 18.54 -9.22
C TRP A 42 6.28 19.22 -8.91
N ILE A 43 6.47 20.41 -9.48
CA ILE A 43 7.74 21.14 -9.38
C ILE A 43 7.66 22.21 -8.31
N LYS A 44 8.66 22.26 -7.44
CA LYS A 44 8.90 23.38 -6.51
C LYS A 44 10.38 23.58 -6.36
N ASN A 45 10.83 24.83 -6.36
CA ASN A 45 12.25 25.19 -6.30
C ASN A 45 13.08 24.46 -7.38
N GLN A 46 12.53 24.33 -8.59
CA GLN A 46 13.16 23.64 -9.74
C GLN A 46 13.44 22.15 -9.50
N ARG A 47 12.82 21.53 -8.49
CA ARG A 47 12.94 20.09 -8.19
C ARG A 47 11.60 19.39 -8.33
N PRO A 48 11.56 18.18 -8.91
CA PRO A 48 10.37 17.35 -8.89
C PRO A 48 10.10 16.81 -7.48
N ASN A 49 8.82 16.72 -7.13
CA ASN A 49 8.31 16.10 -5.92
C ASN A 49 7.29 15.03 -6.34
N ILE A 50 7.20 13.93 -5.61
CA ILE A 50 6.29 12.82 -5.91
C ILE A 50 5.27 12.68 -4.79
N GLY A 51 3.98 12.80 -5.12
CA GLY A 51 2.90 12.76 -4.14
C GLY A 51 2.92 13.97 -3.17
N PRO A 52 2.27 13.87 -2.00
CA PRO A 52 1.61 12.67 -1.47
C PRO A 52 0.25 12.38 -2.14
N ARG A 53 -0.30 13.31 -2.92
CA ARG A 53 -1.62 13.12 -3.53
C ARG A 53 -1.57 12.28 -4.78
N ARG A 54 -2.68 11.58 -5.01
CA ARG A 54 -2.98 10.89 -6.25
C ARG A 54 -3.81 11.78 -7.16
N VAL A 55 -3.54 11.71 -8.45
CA VAL A 55 -4.24 12.43 -9.52
C VAL A 55 -4.50 11.48 -10.67
N ILE A 56 -5.44 11.83 -11.55
CA ILE A 56 -5.61 11.11 -12.81
C ILE A 56 -4.37 11.42 -13.68
N PRO A 57 -3.63 10.41 -14.18
CA PRO A 57 -2.53 10.62 -15.12
C PRO A 57 -2.98 11.37 -16.36
N LEU A 58 -2.10 12.20 -16.94
CA LEU A 58 -2.43 12.99 -18.13
C LEU A 58 -2.74 12.11 -19.34
N CYS A 59 -2.00 11.01 -19.54
CA CYS A 59 -2.27 10.03 -20.59
C CYS A 59 -3.67 9.40 -20.49
N VAL A 60 -4.09 9.05 -19.27
CA VAL A 60 -5.43 8.52 -19.00
C VAL A 60 -6.49 9.60 -19.24
N ALA A 61 -6.29 10.80 -18.68
CA ALA A 61 -7.23 11.90 -18.82
C ALA A 61 -7.41 12.32 -20.28
N ALA A 62 -6.33 12.42 -21.06
CA ALA A 62 -6.38 12.78 -22.48
C ALA A 62 -7.09 11.74 -23.36
N SER A 63 -7.17 10.48 -22.91
CA SER A 63 -7.95 9.45 -23.60
C SER A 63 -9.46 9.66 -23.42
N LYS A 64 -9.87 10.31 -22.32
CA LYS A 64 -11.27 10.66 -22.04
C LYS A 64 -11.63 12.09 -22.48
N TYR A 65 -10.68 13.02 -22.42
CA TYR A 65 -10.83 14.44 -22.71
C TYR A 65 -9.78 14.88 -23.73
N PRO A 66 -9.98 14.62 -25.04
CA PRO A 66 -8.99 14.92 -26.08
C PRO A 66 -8.57 16.41 -26.12
N GLU A 67 -9.47 17.32 -25.75
CA GLU A 67 -9.23 18.77 -25.67
C GLU A 67 -8.13 19.15 -24.66
N LEU A 68 -7.81 18.25 -23.72
CA LEU A 68 -6.71 18.42 -22.77
C LEU A 68 -5.36 18.62 -23.47
N ILE A 69 -5.17 18.01 -24.64
CA ILE A 69 -3.93 18.13 -25.42
C ILE A 69 -3.71 19.59 -25.85
N ASP A 70 -4.76 20.24 -26.36
CA ASP A 70 -4.68 21.63 -26.77
C ASP A 70 -4.53 22.57 -25.57
N LYS A 71 -5.22 22.27 -24.46
CA LYS A 71 -5.02 22.99 -23.19
C LYS A 71 -3.58 22.88 -22.68
N LEU A 72 -2.92 21.74 -22.84
CA LEU A 72 -1.51 21.55 -22.48
C LEU A 72 -0.57 22.35 -23.38
N LYS A 73 -0.85 22.42 -24.69
CA LYS A 73 -0.07 23.21 -25.67
C LYS A 73 -0.15 24.71 -25.39
N LEU A 74 -1.31 25.18 -24.96
CA LEU A 74 -1.61 26.59 -24.67
C LEU A 74 -1.40 26.98 -23.19
N ALA A 75 -0.92 26.05 -22.36
CA ALA A 75 -0.80 26.24 -20.92
C ALA A 75 0.10 27.43 -20.57
N ARG A 76 -0.41 28.34 -19.73
CA ARG A 76 0.37 29.44 -19.17
C ARG A 76 1.20 28.92 -17.99
N ILE A 77 2.47 29.30 -17.93
CA ILE A 77 3.36 28.93 -16.83
C ILE A 77 3.11 29.89 -15.65
N PRO A 78 2.64 29.40 -14.48
CA PRO A 78 2.49 30.24 -13.30
C PRO A 78 3.83 30.81 -12.83
N SER A 79 3.79 31.92 -12.09
CA SER A 79 5.00 32.45 -11.44
C SER A 79 5.69 31.38 -10.59
N ARG A 80 7.01 31.28 -10.68
CA ARG A 80 7.82 30.31 -9.92
C ARG A 80 7.59 30.40 -8.41
N MET A 81 7.28 31.60 -7.89
CA MET A 81 7.00 31.82 -6.46
C MET A 81 5.66 31.21 -6.00
N LEU A 82 4.73 30.99 -6.92
CA LEU A 82 3.41 30.44 -6.64
C LEU A 82 3.33 28.92 -6.83
N LEU A 83 4.38 28.30 -7.38
CA LEU A 83 4.38 26.86 -7.66
C LEU A 83 4.22 26.05 -6.37
N GLY A 84 3.27 25.13 -6.41
CA GLY A 84 2.95 24.19 -5.34
C GLY A 84 2.16 23.02 -5.89
N GLU A 85 1.76 22.06 -5.05
CA GLU A 85 1.15 20.81 -5.51
C GLU A 85 -0.13 21.00 -6.37
N ASN A 86 -0.91 22.06 -6.11
CA ASN A 86 -2.11 22.39 -6.90
C ASN A 86 -1.93 23.51 -7.91
N ILE A 87 -0.78 24.18 -7.90
CA ILE A 87 -0.46 25.28 -8.81
C ILE A 87 0.72 24.83 -9.66
N GLN A 88 0.41 24.18 -10.77
CA GLN A 88 1.38 23.69 -11.76
C GLN A 88 0.84 23.97 -13.18
N PRO A 89 1.71 24.20 -14.17
CA PRO A 89 1.29 24.41 -15.56
C PRO A 89 0.64 23.17 -16.20
N THR A 90 0.89 21.99 -15.65
CA THR A 90 0.37 20.70 -16.16
C THR A 90 -0.65 20.10 -15.20
N LYS A 91 -1.32 20.93 -14.38
CA LYS A 91 -2.37 20.50 -13.44
C LYS A 91 -3.71 21.06 -13.88
N TYR A 92 -4.69 20.17 -13.90
CA TYR A 92 -6.09 20.48 -14.21
C TYR A 92 -6.99 19.88 -13.14
N PHE A 93 -8.23 20.33 -13.09
CA PHE A 93 -9.24 19.87 -12.15
C PHE A 93 -10.54 19.57 -12.89
N ILE A 94 -11.25 18.53 -12.43
CA ILE A 94 -12.58 18.15 -12.91
C ILE A 94 -13.51 17.94 -11.72
N ARG A 95 -14.82 18.06 -11.94
CA ARG A 95 -15.81 17.59 -10.98
C ARG A 95 -15.81 16.06 -10.86
N THR A 96 -16.12 15.59 -9.66
CA THR A 96 -16.30 14.16 -9.39
C THR A 96 -17.75 13.68 -9.58
N GLY A 97 -18.69 14.62 -9.78
CA GLY A 97 -20.14 14.36 -9.75
C GLY A 97 -20.72 14.22 -8.34
N ARG A 98 -19.92 14.40 -7.28
CA ARG A 98 -20.42 14.44 -5.90
C ARG A 98 -20.94 15.83 -5.56
N GLU A 99 -22.12 15.86 -4.94
CA GLU A 99 -22.69 17.09 -4.40
C GLU A 99 -22.15 17.43 -3.01
N PRO A 100 -22.03 18.72 -2.65
CA PRO A 100 -21.64 19.14 -1.31
C PRO A 100 -22.65 18.65 -0.26
N GLN A 101 -22.16 17.93 0.75
CA GLN A 101 -23.01 17.51 1.89
C GLN A 101 -23.35 18.67 2.83
N ASN A 102 -22.46 19.66 2.89
CA ASN A 102 -22.61 20.88 3.70
C ASN A 102 -22.46 22.10 2.80
N GLU A 103 -22.96 23.24 3.26
CA GLU A 103 -22.81 24.51 2.56
C GLU A 103 -21.32 24.85 2.36
N LEU A 104 -20.96 25.21 1.13
CA LEU A 104 -19.62 25.66 0.79
C LEU A 104 -19.45 27.12 1.23
N SER A 105 -18.27 27.47 1.73
CA SER A 105 -17.95 28.88 1.93
C SER A 105 -18.02 29.64 0.60
N PRO A 106 -18.23 30.98 0.60
CA PRO A 106 -18.31 31.76 -0.64
C PRO A 106 -17.12 31.54 -1.58
N SER A 107 -15.90 31.42 -1.03
CA SER A 107 -14.69 31.18 -1.81
C SER A 107 -14.60 29.76 -2.37
N GLU A 108 -15.02 28.74 -1.61
CA GLU A 108 -15.09 27.37 -2.12
C GLU A 108 -16.13 27.25 -3.24
N LYS A 109 -17.31 27.84 -3.05
CA LYS A 109 -18.39 27.83 -4.03
C LYS A 109 -17.96 28.50 -5.33
N GLU A 110 -17.34 29.67 -5.27
CA GLU A 110 -16.86 30.37 -6.47
C GLU A 110 -15.83 29.56 -7.27
N ILE A 111 -14.93 28.82 -6.60
CA ILE A 111 -13.96 27.94 -7.28
C ILE A 111 -14.66 26.71 -7.85
N PHE A 112 -15.54 26.09 -7.06
CA PHE A 112 -16.28 24.90 -7.47
C PHE A 112 -17.18 25.16 -8.67
N ASP A 113 -17.85 26.32 -8.72
CA ASP A 113 -18.72 26.74 -9.83
C ASP A 113 -17.95 26.98 -11.15
N LYS A 114 -16.63 27.23 -11.08
CA LYS A 114 -15.76 27.37 -12.26
C LYS A 114 -15.17 26.06 -12.77
N ILE A 115 -15.22 24.99 -11.97
CA ILE A 115 -14.70 23.67 -12.36
C ILE A 115 -15.88 22.88 -12.90
N GLU A 116 -15.79 22.45 -14.15
CA GLU A 116 -16.85 21.69 -14.82
C GLU A 116 -16.45 20.20 -14.95
N ASP A 117 -17.17 19.45 -15.78
CA ASP A 117 -16.87 18.05 -16.08
C ASP A 117 -15.67 17.88 -17.05
N ALA A 118 -15.29 18.96 -17.75
CA ALA A 118 -14.09 19.03 -18.59
C ALA A 118 -12.88 19.57 -17.80
N PRO A 119 -11.63 19.20 -18.15
CA PRO A 119 -10.44 19.63 -17.41
C PRO A 119 -10.25 21.16 -17.39
N VAL A 120 -10.18 21.76 -16.21
CA VAL A 120 -9.96 23.22 -16.03
C VAL A 120 -8.62 23.50 -15.35
N SER A 121 -7.81 24.40 -15.91
CA SER A 121 -6.50 24.78 -15.37
C SER A 121 -6.59 25.81 -14.26
N ILE A 122 -5.49 25.99 -13.51
CA ILE A 122 -5.41 27.04 -12.48
C ILE A 122 -5.63 28.45 -13.03
N SER A 123 -5.19 28.72 -14.27
CA SER A 123 -5.33 30.03 -14.92
C SER A 123 -6.77 30.31 -15.35
N GLU A 124 -7.56 29.28 -15.64
CA GLU A 124 -8.99 29.40 -15.93
C GLU A 124 -9.81 29.61 -14.64
N ILE A 125 -9.40 29.02 -13.52
CA ILE A 125 -10.10 29.17 -12.22
C ILE A 125 -9.83 30.57 -11.62
N PHE A 126 -8.58 31.05 -11.71
CA PHE A 126 -8.11 32.27 -11.07
C PHE A 126 -7.67 33.31 -12.13
N ILE A 127 -8.62 33.76 -12.97
CA ILE A 127 -8.36 34.74 -14.05
C ILE A 127 -7.94 36.10 -13.47
N ASP A 128 -8.69 36.64 -12.52
CA ASP A 128 -8.54 38.02 -12.02
C ASP A 128 -7.96 38.12 -10.60
N ARG A 129 -7.39 37.03 -10.08
CA ARG A 129 -6.89 36.98 -8.70
C ARG A 129 -5.74 36.01 -8.55
N LEU A 130 -4.97 36.18 -7.48
CA LEU A 130 -3.92 35.23 -7.14
C LEU A 130 -4.53 33.86 -6.77
N PRO A 131 -3.97 32.75 -7.28
CA PRO A 131 -4.40 31.41 -6.88
C PRO A 131 -4.27 31.18 -5.38
N SER A 132 -5.35 30.73 -4.75
CA SER A 132 -5.34 30.27 -3.36
C SER A 132 -5.36 28.74 -3.31
N PRO A 133 -4.26 28.08 -2.89
CA PRO A 133 -4.22 26.61 -2.84
C PRO A 133 -5.16 26.04 -1.77
N VAL A 134 -5.46 26.80 -0.72
CA VAL A 134 -6.24 26.34 0.44
C VAL A 134 -7.65 25.88 0.05
N PHE A 135 -8.35 26.65 -0.78
CA PHE A 135 -9.73 26.30 -1.16
C PHE A 135 -9.76 25.13 -2.15
N LEU A 136 -8.77 24.99 -3.03
CA LEU A 136 -8.62 23.79 -3.85
C LEU A 136 -8.37 22.56 -2.99
N ASP A 137 -7.51 22.68 -1.97
CA ASP A 137 -7.22 21.60 -1.03
C ASP A 137 -8.50 21.13 -0.32
N LEU A 138 -9.34 22.07 0.15
CA LEU A 138 -10.61 21.75 0.81
C LEU A 138 -11.58 21.04 -0.14
N LEU A 139 -11.72 21.50 -1.39
CA LEU A 139 -12.59 20.85 -2.37
C LEU A 139 -12.11 19.43 -2.74
N ILE A 140 -10.80 19.22 -2.83
CA ILE A 140 -10.20 17.89 -3.03
C ILE A 140 -10.46 16.99 -1.81
N GLN A 141 -10.26 17.49 -0.59
CA GLN A 141 -10.49 16.74 0.65
C GLN A 141 -11.97 16.34 0.80
N LYS A 142 -12.89 17.23 0.44
CA LYS A 142 -14.34 16.96 0.35
C LYS A 142 -14.71 16.02 -0.81
N ARG A 143 -13.74 15.63 -1.66
CA ARG A 143 -13.89 14.81 -2.86
C ARG A 143 -14.91 15.38 -3.85
N LEU A 144 -15.04 16.71 -3.91
CA LEU A 144 -15.93 17.38 -4.85
C LEU A 144 -15.26 17.55 -6.21
N ILE A 145 -13.95 17.79 -6.19
CA ILE A 145 -13.11 17.87 -7.39
C ILE A 145 -11.98 16.84 -7.33
N GLN A 146 -11.45 16.50 -8.49
CA GLN A 146 -10.29 15.62 -8.64
C GLN A 146 -9.24 16.29 -9.52
N GLY A 147 -7.98 16.14 -9.14
CA GLY A 147 -6.86 16.63 -9.92
C GLY A 147 -6.49 15.68 -11.06
N ILE A 148 -6.12 16.26 -12.20
CA ILE A 148 -5.39 15.64 -13.30
C ILE A 148 -3.99 16.25 -13.29
N GLY A 149 -2.95 15.45 -13.47
CA GLY A 149 -1.58 15.94 -13.50
C GLY A 149 -0.59 14.90 -13.98
N PHE A 150 0.66 15.32 -14.18
CA PHE A 150 1.73 14.42 -14.61
C PHE A 150 2.04 13.41 -13.50
N THR A 151 2.17 12.13 -13.84
CA THR A 151 2.44 11.04 -12.86
C THR A 151 3.59 10.13 -13.32
N PRO A 152 4.05 9.17 -12.49
CA PRO A 152 4.98 8.13 -12.95
C PRO A 152 4.47 7.37 -14.18
N THR A 153 3.16 7.10 -14.28
CA THR A 153 2.57 6.49 -15.49
C THR A 153 2.85 7.34 -16.73
N ASP A 154 2.73 8.66 -16.65
CA ASP A 154 3.07 9.56 -17.76
C ASP A 154 4.57 9.52 -18.10
N ALA A 155 5.45 9.44 -17.10
CA ALA A 155 6.88 9.30 -17.34
C ALA A 155 7.18 8.02 -18.13
N LEU A 156 6.55 6.90 -17.80
CA LEU A 156 6.71 5.65 -18.54
C LEU A 156 6.16 5.72 -19.97
N HIS A 157 5.07 6.46 -20.22
CA HIS A 157 4.56 6.72 -21.58
C HIS A 157 5.57 7.50 -22.42
N VAL A 158 6.27 8.47 -21.82
CA VAL A 158 7.32 9.25 -22.52
C VAL A 158 8.55 8.39 -22.81
N LEU A 159 8.89 7.46 -21.92
CA LEU A 159 10.01 6.53 -22.10
C LEU A 159 9.69 5.37 -23.05
N GLY A 160 8.40 5.15 -23.37
CA GLY A 160 7.95 4.05 -24.23
C GLY A 160 7.93 2.69 -23.53
N GLU A 161 8.06 2.65 -22.20
CA GLU A 161 8.12 1.42 -21.41
C GLU A 161 6.72 0.93 -20.98
N TYR A 162 5.73 1.81 -21.02
CA TYR A 162 4.32 1.49 -20.78
C TYR A 162 3.44 2.54 -21.47
N THR A 163 2.66 2.12 -22.47
CA THR A 163 1.98 3.03 -23.42
C THR A 163 0.53 2.61 -23.69
N GLU A 164 -0.21 2.21 -22.67
CA GLU A 164 -1.62 1.78 -22.81
C GLU A 164 -2.56 2.94 -23.21
N TRP A 165 -2.18 4.19 -22.91
CA TRP A 165 -3.01 5.37 -23.14
C TRP A 165 -2.31 6.43 -24.02
N ASN A 166 -2.95 7.59 -24.13
CA ASN A 166 -2.48 8.69 -24.96
C ASN A 166 -1.10 9.21 -24.50
N SER A 167 -0.06 8.90 -25.27
CA SER A 167 1.31 9.33 -24.97
C SER A 167 1.61 10.80 -25.35
N GLU A 168 0.77 11.44 -26.18
CA GLU A 168 0.99 12.82 -26.62
C GLU A 168 0.89 13.80 -25.44
N ALA A 169 -0.14 13.65 -24.60
CA ALA A 169 -0.32 14.48 -23.42
C ALA A 169 0.88 14.41 -22.47
N SER A 170 1.39 13.20 -22.19
CA SER A 170 2.57 12.99 -21.36
C SER A 170 3.82 13.63 -21.98
N ASN A 171 3.99 13.54 -23.31
CA ASN A 171 5.14 14.14 -24.01
C ASN A 171 5.14 15.68 -23.92
N ILE A 172 3.99 16.33 -24.10
CA ILE A 172 3.86 17.79 -24.00
C ILE A 172 4.16 18.25 -22.58
N ALA A 173 3.56 17.59 -21.58
CA ALA A 173 3.77 17.90 -20.18
C ALA A 173 5.22 17.69 -19.74
N ALA A 174 5.85 16.57 -20.08
CA ALA A 174 7.25 16.28 -19.75
C ALA A 174 8.21 17.31 -20.36
N LYS A 175 7.92 17.83 -21.55
CA LYS A 175 8.71 18.91 -22.17
C LYS A 175 8.64 20.20 -21.34
N THR A 176 7.45 20.54 -20.83
CA THR A 176 7.26 21.72 -19.97
C THR A 176 7.95 21.53 -18.62
N LEU A 177 7.73 20.41 -17.94
CA LEU A 177 8.30 20.12 -16.62
C LEU A 177 9.83 19.92 -16.66
N GLY A 178 10.35 19.28 -17.73
CA GLY A 178 11.80 19.16 -17.96
C GLY A 178 12.47 20.52 -18.07
N ARG A 179 11.90 21.46 -18.83
CA ARG A 179 12.44 22.84 -18.92
C ARG A 179 12.43 23.54 -17.56
N MET A 180 11.43 23.31 -16.72
CA MET A 180 11.34 23.92 -15.39
C MET A 180 12.36 23.35 -14.39
N THR A 181 12.91 22.18 -14.68
CA THR A 181 13.93 21.47 -13.91
C THR A 181 15.31 21.53 -14.56
N HIS A 182 15.46 22.28 -15.66
CA HIS A 182 16.69 22.36 -16.47
C HIS A 182 17.14 21.04 -17.11
N GLN A 183 16.18 20.16 -17.41
CA GLN A 183 16.40 18.84 -18.02
C GLN A 183 15.72 18.71 -19.38
N GLY A 184 16.23 17.80 -20.21
CA GLY A 184 15.48 17.31 -21.37
C GLY A 184 14.26 16.48 -20.96
N LYS A 185 13.25 16.31 -21.85
CA LYS A 185 12.03 15.54 -21.51
C LYS A 185 12.33 14.10 -21.08
N ILE A 186 13.29 13.44 -21.76
CA ILE A 186 13.66 12.05 -21.50
C ILE A 186 14.40 11.95 -20.17
N GLU A 187 15.38 12.83 -19.96
CA GLU A 187 16.16 12.90 -18.72
C GLU A 187 15.27 13.16 -17.50
N PHE A 188 14.30 14.07 -17.63
CA PHE A 188 13.31 14.34 -16.59
C PHE A 188 12.50 13.08 -16.24
N CYS A 189 11.99 12.36 -17.26
CA CYS A 189 11.21 11.15 -17.04
C CYS A 189 12.05 10.02 -16.45
N GLN A 190 13.31 9.87 -16.88
CA GLN A 190 14.28 8.94 -16.27
C GLN A 190 14.54 9.28 -14.80
N THR A 191 14.67 10.56 -14.48
CA THR A 191 14.82 11.02 -13.09
C THR A 191 13.61 10.63 -12.25
N VAL A 192 12.39 10.89 -12.74
CA VAL A 192 11.15 10.48 -12.07
C VAL A 192 11.10 8.96 -11.87
N LYS A 193 11.38 8.17 -12.91
CA LYS A 193 11.37 6.70 -12.86
C LYS A 193 12.34 6.17 -11.79
N LYS A 194 13.58 6.66 -11.78
CA LYS A 194 14.60 6.28 -10.80
C LYS A 194 14.20 6.62 -9.37
N GLU A 195 13.61 7.79 -9.14
CA GLU A 195 13.12 8.17 -7.81
C GLU A 195 11.98 7.27 -7.34
N VAL A 196 11.07 6.85 -8.23
CA VAL A 196 10.04 5.86 -7.89
C VAL A 196 10.65 4.51 -7.51
N ALA A 197 11.61 4.01 -8.31
CA ALA A 197 12.30 2.74 -8.01
C ALA A 197 13.03 2.78 -6.66
N LYS A 198 13.77 3.87 -6.38
CA LYS A 198 14.42 4.07 -5.08
C LYS A 198 13.42 4.04 -3.94
N ASN A 199 12.29 4.74 -4.08
CA ASN A 199 11.28 4.76 -3.04
C ASN A 199 10.68 3.36 -2.82
N MET A 200 10.42 2.59 -3.86
CA MET A 200 9.97 1.19 -3.74
C MET A 200 10.96 0.36 -2.90
N VAL A 201 12.26 0.47 -3.19
CA VAL A 201 13.32 -0.24 -2.46
C VAL A 201 13.44 0.25 -1.02
N ILE A 202 13.40 1.56 -0.78
CA ILE A 202 13.48 2.14 0.56
C ILE A 202 12.32 1.63 1.43
N TYR A 203 11.09 1.61 0.91
CA TYR A 203 9.94 1.08 1.66
C TYR A 203 10.00 -0.44 1.85
N LEU A 204 10.55 -1.19 0.88
CA LEU A 204 10.80 -2.62 1.04
C LEU A 204 11.79 -2.88 2.19
N LEU A 205 12.92 -2.19 2.19
CA LEU A 205 13.95 -2.35 3.22
C LEU A 205 13.47 -1.83 4.59
N SER A 206 12.68 -0.76 4.63
CA SER A 206 12.07 -0.25 5.86
C SER A 206 11.12 -1.27 6.49
N TYR A 207 10.37 -2.00 5.65
CA TYR A 207 9.51 -3.09 6.11
C TYR A 207 10.34 -4.26 6.68
N LEU A 208 11.42 -4.65 5.99
CA LEU A 208 12.23 -5.81 6.39
C LEU A 208 13.13 -5.53 7.59
N ILE A 209 13.66 -4.31 7.72
CA ILE A 209 14.57 -3.92 8.78
C ILE A 209 13.79 -3.09 9.80
N GLU A 210 13.15 -3.80 10.72
CA GLU A 210 12.37 -3.18 11.79
C GLU A 210 13.19 -2.14 12.57
N ASN A 211 12.54 -1.03 12.94
CA ASN A 211 13.10 0.08 13.71
C ASN A 211 14.17 0.92 12.97
N VAL A 212 14.33 0.77 11.65
CA VAL A 212 15.17 1.67 10.85
C VAL A 212 14.30 2.63 10.05
N HIS A 213 14.52 3.93 10.25
CA HIS A 213 13.76 4.97 9.55
C HIS A 213 14.10 4.98 8.04
N PRO A 214 13.12 5.19 7.13
CA PRO A 214 13.34 5.25 5.68
C PRO A 214 14.45 6.21 5.24
N ASP A 215 14.65 7.32 5.97
CA ASP A 215 15.70 8.31 5.66
C ASP A 215 17.12 7.76 5.87
N GLU A 216 17.33 6.86 6.83
CA GLU A 216 18.64 6.23 7.02
C GLU A 216 18.94 5.24 5.89
N ILE A 217 17.93 4.49 5.45
CA ILE A 217 18.03 3.60 4.29
C ILE A 217 18.32 4.42 3.02
N ARG A 218 17.62 5.54 2.84
CA ARG A 218 17.83 6.46 1.71
C ARG A 218 19.28 6.91 1.62
N LYS A 219 19.93 7.28 2.73
CA LYS A 219 21.35 7.68 2.74
C LYS A 219 22.26 6.58 2.21
N VAL A 220 21.97 5.31 2.53
CA VAL A 220 22.74 4.17 2.04
C VAL A 220 22.52 3.95 0.54
N ILE A 221 21.26 3.97 0.09
CA ILE A 221 20.89 3.75 -1.32
C ILE A 221 21.38 4.89 -2.24
N GLU A 222 21.32 6.14 -1.78
CA GLU A 222 21.75 7.31 -2.57
C GLU A 222 23.25 7.61 -2.44
N GLY A 223 23.90 7.05 -1.42
CA GLY A 223 25.32 7.26 -1.18
C GLY A 223 26.21 6.48 -2.15
N LYS A 224 27.40 7.03 -2.42
CA LYS A 224 28.41 6.37 -3.27
C LYS A 224 29.23 5.37 -2.46
N TYR A 225 28.58 4.30 -2.01
CA TYR A 225 29.23 3.22 -1.28
C TYR A 225 29.52 2.03 -2.19
N HIS A 226 30.43 1.15 -1.79
CA HIS A 226 30.72 -0.10 -2.49
C HIS A 226 29.97 -1.27 -1.84
N THR A 227 28.76 -0.99 -1.37
CA THR A 227 27.89 -1.91 -0.61
C THR A 227 26.52 -1.98 -1.26
N LYS A 228 25.88 -3.15 -1.17
CA LYS A 228 24.48 -3.37 -1.56
C LYS A 228 23.77 -4.16 -0.47
N PHE A 229 22.46 -3.98 -0.35
CA PHE A 229 21.63 -4.84 0.50
C PHE A 229 21.38 -6.15 -0.24
N LYS A 230 21.72 -7.27 0.39
CA LYS A 230 21.34 -8.60 -0.06
C LYS A 230 20.09 -9.06 0.69
N LEU A 231 19.10 -9.56 -0.03
CA LEU A 231 17.89 -10.16 0.54
C LEU A 231 17.90 -11.66 0.25
N ASP A 232 17.80 -12.46 1.30
CA ASP A 232 17.73 -13.93 1.18
C ASP A 232 16.30 -14.44 0.93
N ILE A 233 15.38 -13.54 0.55
CA ILE A 233 14.00 -13.83 0.19
C ILE A 233 13.67 -13.24 -1.19
N PRO A 234 12.85 -13.92 -2.01
CA PRO A 234 12.41 -13.36 -3.28
C PRO A 234 11.52 -12.12 -3.10
N VAL A 235 11.68 -11.14 -3.98
CA VAL A 235 10.84 -9.94 -4.04
C VAL A 235 9.89 -10.07 -5.22
N VAL A 236 8.60 -10.18 -4.92
CA VAL A 236 7.54 -10.26 -5.94
C VAL A 236 6.99 -8.87 -6.24
N LEU A 237 7.06 -8.45 -7.51
CA LEU A 237 6.50 -7.16 -7.95
C LEU A 237 5.10 -7.36 -8.52
N LEU A 238 4.12 -6.61 -7.99
CA LEU A 238 2.71 -6.65 -8.39
C LEU A 238 2.16 -5.25 -8.67
N GLY A 239 1.33 -5.13 -9.71
CA GLY A 239 0.66 -3.90 -10.16
C GLY A 239 0.98 -3.58 -11.63
N GLY A 240 0.10 -2.81 -12.29
CA GLY A 240 0.18 -2.54 -13.73
C GLY A 240 1.58 -2.14 -14.26
N PRO A 241 2.19 -1.06 -13.75
CA PRO A 241 3.45 -0.56 -14.32
C PRO A 241 4.71 -1.22 -13.74
N VAL A 242 4.61 -2.22 -12.86
CA VAL A 242 5.79 -2.73 -12.12
C VAL A 242 6.84 -3.39 -13.00
N ARG A 243 6.42 -3.93 -14.16
CA ARG A 243 7.33 -4.47 -15.18
C ARG A 243 8.42 -3.47 -15.59
N ALA A 244 8.07 -2.19 -15.68
CA ALA A 244 9.00 -1.14 -16.08
C ALA A 244 10.11 -0.89 -15.05
N TYR A 245 9.92 -1.30 -13.80
CA TYR A 245 10.84 -1.01 -12.68
C TYR A 245 11.72 -2.21 -12.30
N VAL A 246 11.59 -3.36 -12.96
CA VAL A 246 12.31 -4.60 -12.58
C VAL A 246 13.82 -4.37 -12.57
N ASP A 247 14.36 -3.79 -13.63
CA ASP A 247 15.81 -3.61 -13.76
C ASP A 247 16.32 -2.52 -12.83
N ASP A 248 15.57 -1.42 -12.65
CA ASP A 248 15.91 -0.38 -11.68
C ASP A 248 15.96 -0.93 -10.24
N VAL A 249 15.05 -1.84 -9.87
CA VAL A 249 15.06 -2.49 -8.55
C VAL A 249 16.27 -3.43 -8.42
N ARG A 250 16.60 -4.21 -9.46
CA ARG A 250 17.79 -5.10 -9.48
C ARG A 250 19.10 -4.33 -9.36
N GLU A 251 19.16 -3.11 -9.87
CA GLU A 251 20.35 -2.27 -9.73
C GLU A 251 20.58 -1.85 -8.26
N LEU A 252 19.50 -1.61 -7.51
CA LEU A 252 19.51 -1.06 -6.16
C LEU A 252 19.72 -2.11 -5.05
N ILE A 253 19.25 -3.35 -5.26
CA ILE A 253 19.34 -4.45 -4.26
C ILE A 253 19.78 -5.76 -4.91
N ASP A 254 20.45 -6.60 -4.13
CA ASP A 254 20.79 -7.98 -4.50
C ASP A 254 19.71 -8.93 -3.97
N ALA A 255 18.76 -9.28 -4.84
CA ALA A 255 17.63 -10.15 -4.51
C ALA A 255 17.10 -10.87 -5.76
N GLU A 256 16.43 -12.00 -5.55
CA GLU A 256 15.65 -12.63 -6.60
C GLU A 256 14.38 -11.80 -6.87
N ILE A 257 14.39 -11.01 -7.94
CA ILE A 257 13.22 -10.21 -8.35
C ILE A 257 12.32 -11.04 -9.26
N VAL A 258 11.14 -11.39 -8.75
CA VAL A 258 10.12 -12.18 -9.41
C VAL A 258 9.04 -11.26 -9.98
N LEU A 259 8.80 -11.36 -11.28
CA LEU A 259 7.69 -10.70 -11.98
C LEU A 259 6.72 -11.77 -12.48
N PRO A 260 5.55 -11.96 -11.84
CA PRO A 260 4.52 -12.87 -12.34
C PRO A 260 3.99 -12.44 -13.72
N GLU A 261 3.55 -13.41 -14.53
CA GLU A 261 3.00 -13.17 -15.87
C GLU A 261 1.87 -12.13 -15.86
N HIS A 262 0.94 -12.27 -14.93
CA HIS A 262 -0.24 -11.39 -14.74
C HIS A 262 -0.07 -10.44 -13.55
N SER A 263 1.11 -9.83 -13.42
CA SER A 263 1.45 -8.91 -12.32
C SER A 263 0.44 -7.77 -12.13
N GLU A 264 -0.19 -7.31 -13.22
CA GLU A 264 -1.14 -6.20 -13.29
C GLU A 264 -2.46 -6.45 -12.54
N VAL A 265 -2.88 -7.71 -12.44
CA VAL A 265 -4.13 -8.13 -11.78
C VAL A 265 -3.88 -8.94 -10.50
N GLY A 266 -2.66 -8.94 -9.98
CA GLY A 266 -2.27 -9.76 -8.82
C GLY A 266 -3.20 -9.63 -7.60
N ASN A 267 -3.69 -8.43 -7.30
CA ASN A 267 -4.64 -8.22 -6.19
C ASN A 267 -6.00 -8.89 -6.45
N ALA A 268 -6.51 -8.84 -7.69
CA ALA A 268 -7.79 -9.45 -8.05
C ALA A 268 -7.68 -10.98 -8.04
N VAL A 269 -6.57 -11.52 -8.58
CA VAL A 269 -6.26 -12.95 -8.51
C VAL A 269 -6.16 -13.39 -7.06
N GLY A 270 -5.43 -12.67 -6.22
CA GLY A 270 -5.29 -12.96 -4.79
C GLY A 270 -6.62 -13.00 -4.04
N ALA A 271 -7.55 -12.09 -4.35
CA ALA A 271 -8.90 -12.12 -3.79
C ALA A 271 -9.71 -13.36 -4.23
N LEU A 272 -9.45 -13.87 -5.43
CA LEU A 272 -10.11 -15.06 -5.96
C LEU A 272 -9.48 -16.36 -5.46
N VAL A 273 -8.17 -16.44 -5.29
CA VAL A 273 -7.46 -17.69 -4.95
C VAL A 273 -7.01 -17.78 -3.49
N GLY A 274 -7.33 -16.77 -2.68
CA GLY A 274 -6.92 -16.68 -1.28
C GLY A 274 -7.27 -17.93 -0.48
N LYS A 275 -6.28 -18.46 0.26
CA LYS A 275 -6.48 -19.55 1.21
C LYS A 275 -7.34 -19.08 2.38
N GLY A 276 -8.24 -19.95 2.85
CA GLY A 276 -8.94 -19.73 4.12
C GLY A 276 -7.98 -20.01 5.27
N ILE A 277 -7.76 -19.03 6.14
CA ILE A 277 -6.86 -19.15 7.29
C ILE A 277 -7.64 -18.90 8.58
N LYS A 278 -7.52 -19.82 9.54
CA LYS A 278 -8.08 -19.67 10.88
C LYS A 278 -7.01 -19.91 11.92
N ARG A 279 -6.74 -18.89 12.74
CA ARG A 279 -5.85 -18.99 13.90
C ARG A 279 -6.68 -19.03 15.18
N ILE A 280 -6.39 -19.99 16.04
CA ILE A 280 -7.00 -20.15 17.37
C ILE A 280 -5.88 -20.22 18.40
N GLU A 281 -6.04 -19.47 19.48
CA GLU A 281 -5.10 -19.48 20.60
C GLU A 281 -5.82 -20.01 21.84
N ILE A 282 -5.21 -21.01 22.48
CA ILE A 282 -5.65 -21.56 23.75
C ILE A 282 -4.52 -21.39 24.75
N LEU A 283 -4.84 -20.79 25.89
CA LEU A 283 -3.88 -20.47 26.94
C LEU A 283 -4.16 -21.33 28.17
N ILE A 284 -3.16 -22.07 28.64
CA ILE A 284 -3.23 -22.84 29.88
C ILE A 284 -2.33 -22.14 30.88
N LYS A 285 -2.89 -21.66 31.98
CA LYS A 285 -2.13 -21.09 33.09
C LYS A 285 -2.13 -22.02 34.28
N ASN A 286 -0.96 -22.24 34.85
CA ASN A 286 -0.77 -22.94 36.10
C ASN A 286 -0.65 -21.91 37.23
N VAL A 287 -1.77 -21.65 37.91
CA VAL A 287 -1.78 -20.72 39.04
C VAL A 287 -1.57 -21.51 40.31
N ARG A 288 -0.38 -21.37 40.91
CA ARG A 288 -0.10 -21.93 42.23
C ARG A 288 -0.71 -21.05 43.32
N GLN A 289 -1.72 -21.57 44.02
CA GLN A 289 -2.22 -20.97 45.25
C GLN A 289 -1.89 -21.87 46.43
N ARG A 290 -0.96 -21.42 47.28
CA ARG A 290 -0.52 -22.10 48.51
C ARG A 290 -0.04 -23.54 48.28
N THR A 291 -0.95 -24.52 48.35
CA THR A 291 -0.68 -25.97 48.30
C THR A 291 -1.40 -26.70 47.16
N LYS A 292 -2.20 -26.00 46.34
CA LYS A 292 -2.89 -26.58 45.17
C LYS A 292 -2.52 -25.79 43.91
N ALA A 293 -2.09 -26.51 42.88
CA ALA A 293 -1.95 -25.98 41.53
C ALA A 293 -3.32 -26.03 40.86
N ASN A 294 -3.88 -24.87 40.51
CA ASN A 294 -5.09 -24.79 39.71
C ASN A 294 -4.71 -24.52 38.26
N ILE A 295 -4.99 -25.48 37.39
CA ILE A 295 -4.66 -25.39 35.97
C ILE A 295 -5.90 -24.88 35.24
N THR A 296 -5.83 -23.66 34.73
CA THR A 296 -6.94 -23.01 34.05
C THR A 296 -6.63 -22.84 32.58
N MET A 297 -7.49 -23.36 31.72
CA MET A 297 -7.48 -23.15 30.29
C MET A 297 -8.43 -22.01 29.91
N PHE A 298 -7.99 -21.18 28.97
CA PHE A 298 -8.76 -20.12 28.34
C PHE A 298 -8.75 -20.36 26.83
N ALA A 299 -9.93 -20.52 26.23
CA ALA A 299 -10.14 -20.69 24.80
C ALA A 299 -11.24 -19.71 24.33
N PRO A 300 -11.41 -19.48 23.01
CA PRO A 300 -12.51 -18.67 22.51
C PRO A 300 -13.87 -19.20 22.99
N GLY A 301 -14.58 -18.42 23.81
CA GLY A 301 -15.89 -18.80 24.33
C GLY A 301 -15.90 -19.76 25.52
N GLU A 302 -14.75 -20.26 25.99
CA GLU A 302 -14.69 -21.22 27.09
C GLU A 302 -13.54 -20.94 28.07
N ARG A 303 -13.85 -21.06 29.38
CA ARG A 303 -12.85 -21.14 30.44
C ARG A 303 -13.09 -22.41 31.25
N LYS A 304 -12.08 -23.26 31.38
CA LYS A 304 -12.19 -24.56 32.07
C LYS A 304 -11.01 -24.80 33.01
N VAL A 305 -11.28 -25.46 34.13
CA VAL A 305 -10.27 -25.80 35.14
C VAL A 305 -10.03 -27.31 35.12
N PHE A 306 -8.77 -27.70 35.22
CA PHE A 306 -8.30 -29.08 35.18
C PHE A 306 -7.50 -29.42 36.43
N MET A 307 -7.45 -30.72 36.76
CA MET A 307 -6.68 -31.22 37.90
C MET A 307 -5.22 -31.44 37.52
N THR A 308 -4.94 -31.81 36.26
CA THR A 308 -3.59 -32.07 35.76
C THR A 308 -3.30 -31.31 34.46
N HIS A 309 -2.02 -31.03 34.21
CA HIS A 309 -1.57 -30.32 33.01
C HIS A 309 -1.73 -31.18 31.75
N PRO A 310 -1.45 -32.49 31.76
CA PRO A 310 -1.73 -33.37 30.63
C PRO A 310 -3.21 -33.38 30.22
N GLU A 311 -4.15 -33.43 31.18
CA GLU A 311 -5.60 -33.35 30.88
C GLU A 311 -5.96 -32.02 30.20
N ALA A 312 -5.42 -30.91 30.69
CA ALA A 312 -5.65 -29.60 30.10
C ALA A 312 -5.11 -29.51 28.67
N LEU A 313 -3.93 -30.08 28.42
CA LEU A 313 -3.30 -30.12 27.10
C LEU A 313 -4.10 -30.96 26.11
N GLU A 314 -4.51 -32.16 26.50
CA GLU A 314 -5.28 -33.07 25.64
C GLU A 314 -6.63 -32.45 25.27
N TYR A 315 -7.33 -31.87 26.26
CA TYR A 315 -8.59 -31.18 25.99
C TYR A 315 -8.38 -29.95 25.08
N ALA A 316 -7.33 -29.16 25.33
CA ALA A 316 -7.03 -28.00 24.51
C ALA A 316 -6.66 -28.36 23.06
N ASP A 317 -5.93 -29.46 22.83
CA ASP A 317 -5.62 -29.94 21.48
C ASP A 317 -6.88 -30.34 20.71
N ASN A 318 -7.74 -31.13 21.34
CA ASN A 318 -9.01 -31.56 20.75
C ASN A 318 -9.92 -30.36 20.45
N LEU A 319 -10.13 -29.47 21.42
CA LEU A 319 -10.95 -28.28 21.26
C LEU A 319 -10.38 -27.35 20.17
N GLY A 320 -9.07 -27.13 20.15
CA GLY A 320 -8.42 -26.25 19.17
C GLY A 320 -8.62 -26.75 17.74
N ARG A 321 -8.46 -28.07 17.51
CA ARG A 321 -8.70 -28.70 16.21
C ARG A 321 -10.17 -28.64 15.82
N GLU A 322 -11.08 -28.94 16.75
CA GLU A 322 -12.53 -28.86 16.53
C GLU A 322 -12.94 -27.46 16.10
N LEU A 323 -12.54 -26.43 16.86
CA LEU A 323 -12.89 -25.05 16.56
C LEU A 323 -12.33 -24.58 15.20
N VAL A 324 -11.13 -25.03 14.82
CA VAL A 324 -10.58 -24.74 13.49
C VAL A 324 -11.43 -25.40 12.41
N LEU A 325 -11.71 -26.70 12.52
CA LEU A 325 -12.48 -27.44 11.52
C LEU A 325 -13.90 -26.91 11.37
N SER A 326 -14.57 -26.62 12.48
CA SER A 326 -15.93 -26.05 12.49
C SER A 326 -15.96 -24.70 11.77
N TYR A 327 -15.02 -23.80 12.06
CA TYR A 327 -14.93 -22.52 11.36
C TYR A 327 -14.64 -22.69 9.86
N MET A 328 -13.75 -23.60 9.49
CA MET A 328 -13.44 -23.86 8.08
C MET A 328 -14.65 -24.44 7.33
N ALA A 329 -15.40 -25.33 7.96
CA ALA A 329 -16.63 -25.88 7.41
C ALA A 329 -17.71 -24.80 7.20
N GLU A 330 -17.90 -23.91 8.18
CA GLU A 330 -18.79 -22.74 8.05
C GLU A 330 -18.37 -21.80 6.91
N ALA A 331 -17.06 -21.69 6.65
CA ALA A 331 -16.50 -20.94 5.53
C ALA A 331 -16.59 -21.70 4.18
N GLY A 332 -17.22 -22.88 4.14
CA GLY A 332 -17.42 -23.67 2.92
C GLY A 332 -16.22 -24.51 2.49
N LEU A 333 -15.26 -24.77 3.39
CA LEU A 333 -14.08 -25.60 3.12
C LEU A 333 -14.29 -27.01 3.67
N ASN A 334 -13.99 -28.03 2.86
CA ASN A 334 -14.08 -29.42 3.33
C ASN A 334 -12.95 -29.72 4.31
N ALA A 335 -13.24 -30.45 5.39
CA ALA A 335 -12.26 -30.82 6.41
C ALA A 335 -11.03 -31.56 5.85
N GLY A 336 -11.20 -32.38 4.80
CA GLY A 336 -10.10 -33.10 4.14
C GLY A 336 -9.13 -32.19 3.36
N ASP A 337 -9.55 -30.96 3.05
CA ASP A 337 -8.74 -29.96 2.34
C ASP A 337 -8.11 -28.93 3.30
N VAL A 338 -8.19 -29.18 4.63
CA VAL A 338 -7.66 -28.30 5.69
C VAL A 338 -6.45 -28.95 6.35
N ARG A 339 -5.31 -28.26 6.28
CA ARG A 339 -4.11 -28.57 7.07
C ARG A 339 -4.16 -27.80 8.37
N ILE A 340 -3.93 -28.48 9.50
CA ILE A 340 -3.85 -27.84 10.82
C ILE A 340 -2.43 -27.95 11.34
N GLU A 341 -1.80 -26.80 11.56
CA GLU A 341 -0.52 -26.70 12.25
C GLU A 341 -0.76 -26.31 13.71
N VAL A 342 -0.02 -26.95 14.62
CA VAL A 342 -0.13 -26.69 16.05
C VAL A 342 1.24 -26.34 16.59
N THR A 343 1.37 -25.14 17.14
CA THR A 343 2.57 -24.67 17.82
C THR A 343 2.31 -24.57 19.31
N ARG A 344 3.20 -25.16 20.11
CA ARG A 344 3.18 -25.07 21.57
C ARG A 344 4.34 -24.21 22.05
N ASN A 345 4.04 -23.23 22.88
CA ASN A 345 5.04 -22.42 23.56
C ASN A 345 4.83 -22.50 25.08
N ASP A 346 5.84 -22.99 25.79
CA ASP A 346 5.82 -23.16 27.24
C ASP A 346 6.73 -22.14 27.92
N ILE A 347 6.21 -21.45 28.92
CA ILE A 347 6.96 -20.55 29.79
C ILE A 347 7.12 -21.24 31.14
N SER A 348 8.36 -21.54 31.50
CA SER A 348 8.73 -22.19 32.76
C SER A 348 9.69 -21.32 33.55
N MET A 349 9.60 -21.36 34.89
CA MET A 349 10.65 -20.82 35.76
C MET A 349 11.69 -21.89 36.07
N HIS A 350 12.94 -21.47 36.30
CA HIS A 350 14.00 -22.40 36.70
C HIS A 350 13.62 -23.15 37.99
N GLY A 351 13.61 -24.48 37.93
CA GLY A 351 13.32 -25.36 39.05
C GLY A 351 11.88 -25.89 39.11
N ASP A 352 10.99 -25.48 38.20
CA ASP A 352 9.62 -25.99 38.14
C ASP A 352 9.47 -27.22 37.24
N SER A 353 8.67 -28.20 37.69
CA SER A 353 8.35 -29.42 36.93
C SER A 353 7.25 -29.24 35.89
N LEU A 354 6.53 -28.11 35.93
CA LEU A 354 5.43 -27.79 35.03
C LEU A 354 5.54 -26.35 34.54
N PRO A 355 5.17 -26.07 33.27
CA PRO A 355 5.08 -24.70 32.77
C PRO A 355 4.11 -23.87 33.60
N ILE A 356 4.45 -22.61 33.82
CA ILE A 356 3.56 -21.60 34.43
C ILE A 356 2.49 -21.20 33.41
N GLU A 357 2.87 -21.17 32.14
CA GLU A 357 1.98 -20.87 31.04
C GLU A 357 2.32 -21.77 29.85
N THR A 358 1.31 -22.37 29.25
CA THR A 358 1.40 -23.05 27.96
C THR A 358 0.45 -22.36 27.00
N LYS A 359 0.98 -21.84 25.88
CA LYS A 359 0.20 -21.29 24.78
C LYS A 359 0.19 -22.29 23.63
N LEU A 360 -1.00 -22.76 23.26
CA LEU A 360 -1.24 -23.55 22.06
C LEU A 360 -1.83 -22.64 20.98
N VAL A 361 -1.23 -22.68 19.79
CA VAL A 361 -1.68 -21.93 18.62
C VAL A 361 -1.99 -22.92 17.51
N PHE A 362 -3.26 -22.97 17.11
CA PHE A 362 -3.76 -23.79 16.01
C PHE A 362 -3.93 -22.89 14.79
N VAL A 363 -3.31 -23.26 13.67
CA VAL A 363 -3.48 -22.57 12.39
C VAL A 363 -4.04 -23.55 11.38
N GLY A 364 -5.33 -23.39 11.07
CA GLY A 364 -5.96 -24.05 9.93
C GLY A 364 -5.68 -23.30 8.65
N ILE A 365 -5.27 -24.02 7.61
CA ILE A 365 -5.05 -23.52 6.26
C ILE A 365 -5.86 -24.41 5.31
N GLY A 366 -6.88 -23.85 4.68
CA GLY A 366 -7.70 -24.53 3.70
C GLY A 366 -7.61 -23.87 2.34
N THR A 367 -7.50 -24.67 1.28
CA THR A 367 -7.55 -24.17 -0.10
C THR A 367 -8.96 -24.35 -0.64
N PRO A 368 -9.64 -23.29 -1.09
CA PRO A 368 -10.94 -23.44 -1.71
C PRO A 368 -10.84 -24.33 -2.96
N LYS A 369 -11.63 -25.40 -3.04
CA LYS A 369 -11.86 -26.10 -4.31
C LYS A 369 -12.66 -25.17 -5.21
N ARG A 370 -12.00 -24.55 -6.18
CA ARG A 370 -12.65 -23.77 -7.23
C ARG A 370 -12.22 -24.40 -8.55
N GLU A 371 -13.18 -24.96 -9.28
CA GLU A 371 -12.97 -25.30 -10.69
C GLU A 371 -12.74 -23.99 -11.42
N VAL A 372 -11.48 -23.65 -11.67
CA VAL A 372 -11.12 -22.57 -12.56
C VAL A 372 -11.16 -23.17 -13.96
N ASN A 373 -12.32 -23.09 -14.61
CA ASN A 373 -12.38 -23.26 -16.06
C ASN A 373 -11.69 -22.04 -16.66
N ILE A 374 -10.40 -22.17 -16.97
CA ILE A 374 -9.62 -21.20 -17.77
C ILE A 374 -9.99 -21.41 -19.24
#